data_AF-W2TLV0-F1
#
_entry.id   AF-W2TLV0-F1
#
_cell.length_a   1.000
_cell.length_b   1.000
_cell.length_c   1.000
_cell.angle_alpha   90.00
_cell.angle_beta   90.00
_cell.angle_gamma   90.00
#
_symmetry.space_group_name_H-M   'P 1'
#
loop_
_entity.id
_entity.type
_entity.pdbx_description
1 polymer ?
#
loop_
_entity_poly.entity_id
_entity_poly.type
_entity_poly.pdbx_seq_one_letter_code
_entity_poly.pdbx_strand_id
1 'polypeptide(L)' 'MRICTYNASTFASEAVIEDLMMQAKKIKYDVIGLTETRRRHALNAVYETGEELLSGTCDSRGVGGVGVLVNT' A
#
# COMPACT_ATOMS: atom_id res chain seq x y z
N MET A 1 3.29 -17.91 1.45
CA MET A 1 2.45 -16.85 2.03
C MET A 1 3.20 -16.12 3.13
N ARG A 2 3.89 -15.04 2.75
CA ARG A 2 4.54 -14.06 3.62
C ARG A 2 3.76 -12.76 3.55
N ILE A 3 3.29 -12.31 4.70
CA ILE A 3 2.51 -11.08 4.84
C ILE A 3 3.34 -10.10 5.66
N CYS A 4 3.44 -8.85 5.22
CA CYS A 4 4.00 -7.77 6.03
C CYS A 4 2.98 -6.64 6.19
N THR A 5 3.08 -5.90 7.29
CA THR A 5 2.25 -4.73 7.56
C THR A 5 3.14 -3.51 7.68
N TYR A 6 2.82 -2.45 6.95
CA TYR A 6 3.57 -1.20 6.90
C TYR A 6 2.65 -0.03 7.26
N ASN A 7 3.05 0.75 8.27
CA ASN A 7 2.34 1.96 8.66
C ASN A 7 2.82 3.13 7.78
N ALA A 8 1.91 3.67 6.98
CA ALA A 8 2.16 4.70 5.98
C ALA A 8 1.86 6.14 6.48
N SER A 9 1.59 6.31 7.79
CA SER A 9 0.99 7.54 8.36
C SER A 9 1.77 8.84 8.16
N THR A 10 3.05 8.76 7.75
CA THR A 10 3.95 9.92 7.66
C THR A 10 4.62 10.11 6.28
N PHE A 11 4.65 9.10 5.40
CA PHE A 11 5.55 9.11 4.24
C PHE A 11 5.00 8.51 2.93
N ALA A 12 3.67 8.37 2.76
CA ALA A 12 3.09 7.83 1.52
C ALA A 12 3.18 8.79 0.32
N SER A 13 4.40 9.03 -0.17
CA SER A 13 4.67 9.47 -1.55
C SER A 13 4.67 8.25 -2.47
N GLU A 14 4.34 8.42 -3.75
CA GLU A 14 4.41 7.33 -4.74
C GLU A 14 5.77 6.64 -4.73
N ALA A 15 6.86 7.41 -4.58
CA ALA A 15 8.22 6.88 -4.48
C ALA A 15 8.45 5.91 -3.31
N VAL A 16 7.77 6.11 -2.17
CA VAL A 16 7.91 5.21 -1.00
C VAL A 16 7.14 3.91 -1.22
N ILE A 17 6.01 3.99 -1.93
CA ILE A 17 5.25 2.80 -2.34
C ILE A 17 6.07 2.00 -3.36
N GLU A 18 6.70 2.65 -4.33
CA GLU A 18 7.59 2.00 -5.31
C GLU A 18 8.80 1.31 -4.66
N ASP A 19 9.49 1.98 -3.74
CA ASP A 19 10.60 1.38 -3.01
C ASP A 19 10.13 0.17 -2.17
N LEU A 20 8.96 0.27 -1.52
CA LEU A 20 8.37 -0.83 -0.76
C LEU A 20 8.03 -2.02 -1.66
N MET A 21 7.51 -1.79 -2.88
CA MET A 21 7.27 -2.84 -3.87
C MET A 21 8.58 -3.49 -4.31
N MET A 22 9.61 -2.69 -4.59
CA MET A 22 10.93 -3.22 -4.97
C MET A 22 11.53 -4.08 -3.85
N GLN A 23 11.40 -3.65 -2.60
CA GLN A 23 11.80 -4.44 -1.43
C GLN A 23 10.94 -5.69 -1.26
N ALA A 24 9.63 -5.61 -1.49
CA ALA A 24 8.72 -6.73 -1.39
C ALA A 24 9.05 -7.83 -2.39
N LYS A 25 9.39 -7.47 -3.63
CA LYS A 25 9.90 -8.39 -4.64
C LYS A 25 11.22 -9.02 -4.23
N LYS A 26 12.14 -8.23 -3.68
CA LYS A 26 13.45 -8.72 -3.22
C LYS A 26 13.32 -9.72 -2.07
N ILE A 27 12.38 -9.49 -1.15
CA ILE A 27 12.15 -10.30 0.05
C ILE A 27 11.11 -11.42 -0.19
N LYS A 28 10.43 -11.39 -1.34
CA LYS A 28 9.35 -12.29 -1.75
C LYS A 28 8.17 -12.25 -0.76
N TYR A 29 7.65 -11.06 -0.46
CA TYR A 29 6.36 -10.92 0.19
C TYR A 29 5.23 -11.20 -0.81
N ASP A 30 4.21 -11.92 -0.35
CA ASP A 30 3.02 -12.24 -1.14
C ASP A 30 1.95 -11.15 -0.96
N VAL A 31 1.85 -10.57 0.26
CA VAL A 31 0.86 -9.54 0.60
C VAL A 31 1.48 -8.47 1.51
N ILE A 32 1.19 -7.20 1.24
CA ILE A 32 1.57 -6.07 2.09
C ILE A 32 0.31 -5.34 2.55
N GLY A 33 0.06 -5.32 3.85
CA GLY A 33 -0.95 -4.46 4.45
C GLY A 33 -0.39 -3.06 4.69
N LEU A 34 -1.03 -2.04 4.15
CA LEU A 34 -0.74 -0.64 4.40
C LEU A 34 -1.76 -0.07 5.39
N THR A 35 -1.30 0.48 6.50
CA THR A 35 -2.18 1.17 7.46
C THR A 35 -1.90 2.67 7.41
N GLU A 36 -2.95 3.49 7.30
CA GLU A 36 -2.94 4.95 7.25
C GLU A 36 -2.37 5.58 5.97
N THR A 37 -2.98 5.30 4.82
CA THR A 37 -2.85 6.21 3.67
C THR A 37 -3.62 7.49 3.97
N ARG A 38 -2.94 8.61 4.24
CA ARG A 38 -3.53 9.97 4.36
C ARG A 38 -4.17 10.49 3.05
N ARG A 39 -4.71 9.60 2.21
CA ARG A 39 -5.41 9.92 0.98
C ARG A 39 -6.90 9.82 1.26
N ARG A 40 -7.65 10.87 0.90
CA ARG A 40 -9.09 11.02 1.11
C ARG A 40 -9.93 10.15 0.15
N HIS A 41 -9.32 9.61 -0.89
CA HIS A 41 -9.98 8.83 -1.94
C HIS A 41 -9.47 7.39 -1.94
N ALA A 42 -10.41 6.44 -2.07
CA ALA A 42 -10.08 5.06 -2.38
C ALA A 42 -9.27 5.04 -3.69
N LEU A 43 -8.06 4.51 -3.62
CA LEU A 43 -7.19 4.34 -4.78
C LEU A 43 -7.23 2.87 -5.16
N ASN A 44 -7.63 2.61 -6.41
CA ASN A 44 -7.30 1.37 -7.09
C ASN A 44 -6.22 1.72 -8.10
N ALA A 45 -5.00 1.29 -7.83
CA ALA A 45 -3.85 1.55 -8.70
C ALA A 45 -3.20 0.21 -9.04
N VAL A 46 -3.08 -0.06 -10.33
CA VAL A 46 -2.28 -1.16 -10.86
C VAL A 46 -0.97 -0.54 -11.29
N TYR A 47 0.13 -0.93 -10.66
CA TYR A 47 1.45 -0.47 -11.04
C TYR A 47 1.94 -1.24 -12.28
N GLU A 48 2.86 -0.66 -13.06
CA GLU A 48 3.46 -1.32 -14.25
C GLU A 48 4.05 -2.70 -13.96
N THR A 49 4.34 -2.92 -12.68
CA THR A 49 4.89 -4.11 -12.09
C THR A 49 3.90 -5.24 -11.82
N GLY A 50 2.60 -5.05 -12.10
CA GLY A 50 1.54 -6.06 -11.96
C GLY A 50 0.97 -6.22 -10.54
N GLU A 51 1.39 -5.37 -9.61
CA GLU A 51 0.87 -5.32 -8.24
C GLU A 51 -0.36 -4.42 -8.17
N GLU A 52 -1.40 -4.88 -7.48
CA GLU A 52 -2.63 -4.13 -7.28
C GLU A 52 -2.67 -3.56 -5.87
N LEU A 53 -2.87 -2.24 -5.77
CA LEU A 53 -3.11 -1.55 -4.52
C LEU A 53 -4.60 -1.26 -4.35
N LEU A 54 -5.20 -1.88 -3.35
CA LEU A 54 -6.60 -1.69 -2.97
C LEU A 54 -6.67 -0.89 -1.68
N SER A 55 -7.13 0.38 -1.74
CA SER A 55 -7.25 1.24 -0.56
C SER A 55 -8.71 1.52 -0.19
N GLY A 56 -9.07 1.25 1.07
CA GLY A 56 -10.38 1.52 1.64
C GLY A 56 -10.59 3.00 1.98
N THR A 57 -11.86 3.42 2.07
CA THR A 57 -12.25 4.81 2.30
C THR A 57 -11.70 5.35 3.62
N CYS A 58 -11.06 6.50 3.56
CA CYS A 58 -10.60 7.25 4.73
C CYS A 58 -11.80 7.95 5.39
N ASP A 59 -11.87 7.97 6.73
CA ASP A 59 -12.88 8.75 7.44
C ASP A 59 -12.77 10.24 7.06
N SER A 60 -13.82 11.03 7.29
CA SER A 60 -13.88 12.48 6.98
C SER A 60 -12.73 13.31 7.56
N ARG A 61 -11.96 12.76 8.50
CA ARG A 61 -10.75 13.34 9.11
C ARG A 61 -9.46 13.06 8.33
N GLY A 62 -9.48 12.26 7.26
CA GLY A 62 -8.29 11.90 6.49
C GLY A 62 -7.32 10.96 7.23
N VAL A 63 -7.79 10.31 8.29
CA VAL A 63 -7.03 9.34 9.10
C VAL A 63 -7.77 8.00 9.04
N GLY A 64 -7.07 6.92 8.69
CA GLY A 64 -7.62 5.55 8.81
C GLY A 64 -7.83 4.75 7.53
N GLY A 65 -7.20 5.11 6.40
CA GLY A 65 -7.24 4.24 5.21
C GLY A 65 -6.41 2.97 5.39
N VAL A 66 -7.02 1.80 5.14
CA VAL A 66 -6.30 0.52 5.04
C VAL A 66 -6.12 0.18 3.55
N GLY A 67 -4.87 0.01 3.14
CA GLY A 67 -4.50 -0.50 1.83
C GLY A 67 -4.04 -1.95 1.91
N VAL A 68 -4.30 -2.74 0.88
CA VAL A 68 -3.65 -4.04 0.70
C VAL A 68 -3.00 -4.04 -0.67
N LEU A 69 -1.73 -4.41 -0.71
CA LEU A 69 -0.99 -4.69 -1.94
C LEU A 69 -0.79 -6.19 -2.06
N VAL A 70 -1.12 -6.74 -3.23
CA VAL A 70 -0.88 -8.15 -3.55
C VAL A 70 0.15 -8.23 -4.66
N ASN A 71 1.20 -9.02 -4.44
CA ASN A 71 2.22 -9.31 -5.44
C ASN A 71 1.84 -10.63 -6.14
N THR A 72 1.40 -10.52 -7.39
CA THR A 72 0.93 -11.66 -8.22
C THR A 72 2.07 -12.37 -8.93
#